data_AF-A0A966UXR5-F1
#
_entry.id   AF-A0A966UXR5-F1
#
_cell.length_a   1.000
_cell.length_b   1.000
_cell.length_c   1.000
_cell.angle_alpha   90.00
_cell.angle_beta   90.00
_cell.angle_gamma   90.00
#
_symmetry.space_group_name_H-M   'P 1'
#
loop_
_entity.id
_entity.type
_entity.pdbx_description
1 polymer ?
#
loop_
_entity_poly.entity_id
_entity_poly.type
_entity_poly.pdbx_seq_one_letter_code
_entity_poly.pdbx_strand_id
1 'polypeptide(L)'
;AAGLAPWLDFQQLELADLQPPAGPPGVVVCNPPYGVRLGADSDLEGLYAELGELLKQRCPGWTLWLLSGNPELTGALRMKASRRVPISNGGIDCRWLKYEIR
;
A
#
# COMPACT_ATOMS: atom_id res chain seq x y z
N ALA A 1 -22.28 4.53 -13.84
CA ALA A 1 -21.57 3.44 -13.16
C ALA A 1 -20.72 2.69 -14.19
N ALA A 2 -19.56 2.14 -13.79
CA ALA A 2 -18.61 1.48 -14.70
C ALA A 2 -18.96 0.01 -15.06
N GLY A 3 -20.03 -0.56 -14.50
CA GLY A 3 -20.48 -1.93 -14.80
C GLY A 3 -19.73 -3.05 -14.08
N LEU A 4 -18.78 -2.74 -13.20
CA LEU A 4 -17.87 -3.72 -12.60
C LEU A 4 -18.32 -4.35 -11.28
N ALA A 5 -19.50 -3.97 -10.77
CA ALA A 5 -19.98 -4.40 -9.45
C ALA A 5 -19.94 -5.93 -9.20
N PRO A 6 -20.23 -6.81 -10.17
CA PRO A 6 -20.18 -8.26 -9.94
C PRO A 6 -18.78 -8.82 -9.64
N TRP A 7 -17.71 -8.06 -9.88
CA TRP A 7 -16.33 -8.49 -9.69
C TRP A 7 -15.62 -7.76 -8.54
N LEU A 8 -16.31 -6.88 -7.83
CA LEU A 8 -15.73 -6.03 -6.81
C LEU A 8 -16.50 -6.19 -5.50
N ASP A 9 -15.78 -6.42 -4.42
CA ASP A 9 -16.29 -6.28 -3.07
C ASP A 9 -15.71 -5.01 -2.44
N PHE A 10 -16.56 -4.17 -1.86
CA PHE A 10 -16.19 -2.92 -1.24
C PHE A 10 -16.52 -2.96 0.24
N GLN A 11 -15.52 -2.68 1.06
CA GLN A 11 -15.65 -2.69 2.51
C GLN A 11 -15.05 -1.42 3.10
N GLN A 12 -15.69 -0.87 4.12
CA GLN A 12 -15.11 0.15 4.98
C GLN A 12 -14.59 -0.53 6.24
N LEU A 13 -13.29 -0.39 6.51
CA LEU A 13 -12.61 -1.02 7.63
C LEU A 13 -11.40 -0.20 8.04
N GLU A 14 -10.99 -0.37 9.29
CA GLU A 14 -9.70 0.08 9.78
C GLU A 14 -8.60 -0.82 9.26
N LEU A 15 -7.39 -0.26 9.03
CA LEU A 15 -6.28 -1.03 8.47
C LEU A 15 -5.99 -2.29 9.30
N ALA A 16 -6.01 -2.17 10.62
CA ALA A 16 -5.82 -3.28 11.58
C ALA A 16 -6.76 -4.48 11.34
N ASP A 17 -7.94 -4.26 10.77
CA ASP A 17 -8.94 -5.28 10.52
C ASP A 17 -8.83 -5.93 9.13
N LEU A 18 -7.90 -5.47 8.29
CA LEU A 18 -7.71 -5.98 6.94
C LEU A 18 -7.37 -7.48 6.95
N GLN A 19 -8.23 -8.29 6.32
CA GLN A 19 -7.97 -9.71 6.09
C GLN A 19 -7.83 -9.98 4.59
N PRO A 20 -6.79 -10.70 4.14
CA PRO A 20 -6.74 -11.13 2.74
C PRO A 20 -7.87 -12.11 2.44
N PRO A 21 -8.38 -12.13 1.19
CA PRO A 21 -9.35 -13.13 0.78
C PRO A 21 -8.76 -14.54 0.87
N ALA A 22 -9.63 -15.53 1.10
CA ALA A 22 -9.23 -16.93 1.11
C ALA A 22 -8.69 -17.37 -0.26
N GLY A 23 -7.68 -18.24 -0.25
CA GLY A 23 -7.09 -18.79 -1.46
C GLY A 23 -5.57 -18.63 -1.52
N PRO A 24 -4.96 -18.84 -2.69
CA PRO A 24 -3.52 -18.67 -2.87
C PRO A 24 -3.10 -17.20 -2.73
N PRO A 25 -1.80 -16.93 -2.49
CA PRO A 25 -1.29 -15.56 -2.47
C PRO A 25 -1.63 -14.75 -3.72
N GLY A 26 -2.01 -13.49 -3.49
CA GLY A 26 -2.40 -12.55 -4.54
C GLY A 26 -1.53 -11.29 -4.57
N VAL A 27 -2.16 -10.20 -5.01
CA VAL A 27 -1.50 -8.89 -5.14
C VAL A 27 -2.28 -7.85 -4.34
N VAL A 28 -1.57 -7.12 -3.47
CA VAL A 28 -2.06 -5.90 -2.85
C VAL A 28 -1.59 -4.71 -3.69
N VAL A 29 -2.51 -3.81 -4.01
CA VAL A 29 -2.26 -2.59 -4.78
C VAL A 29 -2.78 -1.42 -3.96
N CYS A 30 -1.92 -0.48 -3.58
CA CYS A 30 -2.35 0.66 -2.77
C CYS A 30 -1.70 1.99 -3.18
N ASN A 31 -2.45 3.06 -3.00
CA ASN A 31 -2.00 4.45 -3.13
C ASN A 31 -2.27 5.15 -1.78
N PRO A 32 -1.47 4.85 -0.73
CA PRO A 32 -1.67 5.44 0.58
C PRO A 32 -1.35 6.94 0.56
N PRO A 33 -1.83 7.70 1.56
CA PRO A 33 -1.44 9.10 1.70
C PRO A 33 0.06 9.26 1.94
N TYR A 34 0.73 10.13 1.17
CA TYR A 34 2.16 10.38 1.27
C TYR A 34 2.51 11.85 1.59
N GLY A 35 1.65 12.53 2.36
CA GLY A 35 1.98 13.81 3.01
C GLY A 35 1.94 15.08 2.15
N VAL A 36 1.47 15.01 0.89
CA VAL A 36 1.37 16.20 0.02
C VAL A 36 0.16 17.09 0.37
N ARG A 37 -0.92 16.48 0.85
CA ARG A 37 -2.20 17.19 1.12
C ARG A 37 -2.66 17.10 2.56
N LEU A 38 -2.18 16.13 3.31
CA LEU A 38 -2.51 15.98 4.73
C LEU A 38 -1.62 16.90 5.55
N GLY A 39 -2.18 17.50 6.60
CA GLY A 39 -1.47 18.42 7.49
C GLY A 39 -0.36 17.75 8.30
N ALA A 40 0.44 18.56 8.99
CA ALA A 40 1.56 18.09 9.81
C ALA A 40 1.16 17.11 10.94
N ASP A 41 -0.13 17.09 11.33
CA ASP A 41 -0.64 16.29 12.45
C ASP A 41 -1.01 14.84 12.08
N SER A 42 -0.89 14.43 10.82
CA SER A 42 -1.16 13.04 10.42
C SER A 42 0.04 12.14 10.65
N ASP A 43 -0.11 11.10 11.49
CA ASP A 43 0.89 10.06 11.71
C ASP A 43 0.97 9.08 10.52
N LEU A 44 1.61 9.55 9.44
CA LEU A 44 1.81 8.75 8.24
C LEU A 44 2.92 7.71 8.41
N GLU A 45 3.90 7.96 9.27
CA GLU A 45 4.95 6.97 9.52
C GLU A 45 4.38 5.75 10.25
N GLY A 46 3.54 5.97 11.27
CA GLY A 46 2.81 4.92 11.97
C GLY A 46 1.92 4.11 11.04
N LEU A 47 1.17 4.77 10.15
CA LEU A 47 0.34 4.09 9.14
C LEU A 47 1.16 3.15 8.23
N TYR A 48 2.33 3.61 7.75
CA TYR A 48 3.18 2.77 6.90
C TYR A 48 3.86 1.65 7.68
N ALA A 49 4.22 1.88 8.95
CA ALA A 49 4.73 0.83 9.82
C ALA A 49 3.68 -0.26 10.08
N GLU A 50 2.45 0.13 10.42
CA GLU A 50 1.33 -0.78 10.62
C GLU A 50 1.01 -1.58 9.35
N LEU A 51 0.94 -0.91 8.19
CA LEU A 51 0.74 -1.57 6.89
C LEU A 51 1.82 -2.62 6.64
N GLY A 52 3.08 -2.28 6.89
CA GLY A 52 4.21 -3.18 6.71
C GLY A 52 4.12 -4.42 7.59
N GLU A 53 3.80 -4.25 8.88
CA GLU A 53 3.65 -5.35 9.84
C GLU A 53 2.45 -6.25 9.51
N LEU A 54 1.29 -5.65 9.23
CA LEU A 54 0.08 -6.39 8.91
C LEU A 54 0.26 -7.24 7.66
N LEU A 55 0.87 -6.69 6.60
CA LEU A 55 1.11 -7.44 5.37
C LEU A 55 2.08 -8.60 5.58
N LYS A 56 3.15 -8.44 6.35
CA LYS A 56 4.06 -9.56 6.69
C LYS A 56 3.33 -10.64 7.49
N GLN A 57 2.48 -10.23 8.44
CA GLN A 57 1.75 -11.17 9.29
C GLN A 57 0.68 -11.95 8.51
N ARG A 58 -0.09 -11.27 7.65
CA ARG A 58 -1.33 -11.81 7.07
C ARG A 58 -1.19 -12.21 5.60
N CYS A 59 -0.24 -11.62 4.87
CA CYS A 59 -0.07 -11.81 3.44
C CYS A 59 1.29 -12.42 3.04
N PRO A 60 1.84 -13.44 3.74
CA PRO A 60 3.09 -14.06 3.32
C PRO A 60 2.98 -14.69 1.93
N GLY A 61 3.99 -14.46 1.08
CA GLY A 61 4.01 -14.91 -0.31
C GLY A 61 3.25 -14.01 -1.30
N TRP A 62 2.56 -12.97 -0.82
CA TRP A 62 1.89 -12.00 -1.68
C TRP A 62 2.87 -10.99 -2.29
N THR A 63 2.43 -10.29 -3.33
CA THR A 63 3.12 -9.10 -3.85
C THR A 63 2.40 -7.83 -3.39
N LEU A 64 3.15 -6.84 -2.91
CA LEU A 64 2.64 -5.48 -2.73
C LEU A 64 3.14 -4.58 -3.87
N TRP A 65 2.23 -3.81 -4.45
CA TRP A 65 2.55 -2.61 -5.20
C TRP A 65 2.01 -1.37 -4.50
N LEU A 66 2.90 -0.41 -4.24
CA LEU A 66 2.60 0.80 -3.48
C LEU A 66 3.07 2.04 -4.25
N LEU A 67 2.18 3.03 -4.39
CA LEU A 67 2.51 4.34 -4.97
C LEU A 67 2.88 5.27 -3.82
N SER A 68 4.06 5.90 -3.90
CA SER A 68 4.44 6.93 -2.94
C SER A 68 5.29 8.01 -3.60
N GLY A 69 5.04 9.27 -3.22
CA GLY A 69 5.91 10.41 -3.49
C GLY A 69 6.93 10.69 -2.38
N ASN A 70 6.86 9.97 -1.26
CA ASN A 70 7.71 10.21 -0.10
C ASN A 70 8.55 8.95 0.22
N PRO A 71 9.88 8.97 0.02
CA PRO A 71 10.74 7.83 0.29
C PRO A 71 10.93 7.56 1.79
N GLU A 72 10.84 8.56 2.66
CA GLU A 72 10.99 8.41 4.11
C GLU A 72 9.87 7.54 4.68
N LEU A 73 8.61 7.82 4.30
CA LEU A 73 7.45 7.00 4.69
C LEU A 73 7.59 5.55 4.24
N THR A 74 8.12 5.31 3.03
CA THR A 74 8.30 3.94 2.53
C THR A 74 9.36 3.14 3.29
N GLY A 75 10.25 3.83 4.02
CA GLY A 75 11.20 3.19 4.93
C GLY A 75 10.53 2.54 6.14
N ALA A 76 9.40 3.08 6.60
CA ALA A 76 8.64 2.57 7.74
C ALA A 76 8.01 1.20 7.50
N LEU A 77 7.78 0.82 6.23
CA LEU A 77 7.33 -0.54 5.85
C LEU A 77 8.33 -1.64 6.31
N ARG A 78 9.60 -1.28 6.54
CA ARG A 78 10.71 -2.21 6.84
C ARG A 78 10.83 -3.35 5.83
N MET A 79 10.58 -3.04 4.55
CA MET A 79 10.70 -3.96 3.43
C MET A 79 11.60 -3.38 2.34
N LYS A 80 12.33 -4.24 1.64
CA LYS A 80 13.15 -3.84 0.49
C LYS A 80 12.34 -4.01 -0.79
N ALA A 81 12.10 -2.90 -1.49
CA ALA A 81 11.45 -2.95 -2.80
C ALA A 81 12.29 -3.77 -3.80
N SER A 82 11.67 -4.72 -4.49
CA SER A 82 12.27 -5.51 -5.57
C SER A 82 12.29 -4.76 -6.90
N ARG A 83 11.39 -3.78 -7.07
CA ARG A 83 11.35 -2.89 -8.25
C ARG A 83 10.89 -1.49 -7.86
N ARG A 84 11.42 -0.48 -8.53
CA ARG A 84 11.02 0.93 -8.39
C ARG A 84 10.84 1.53 -9.78
N VAL A 85 9.65 2.03 -10.09
CA VAL A 85 9.35 2.66 -11.38
C VAL A 85 9.01 4.14 -11.16
N PRO A 86 9.73 5.09 -11.77
CA PRO A 86 9.36 6.50 -11.75
C PRO A 86 7.99 6.75 -12.38
N ILE A 87 7.12 7.49 -11.69
CA ILE A 87 5.77 7.87 -12.14
C ILE A 87 5.52 9.33 -11.79
N SER A 88 4.99 10.11 -12.73
CA SER A 88 4.41 11.42 -12.43
C SER A 88 2.92 11.25 -12.11
N ASN A 89 2.53 11.45 -10.86
CA ASN A 89 1.14 11.34 -10.43
C ASN A 89 0.53 12.74 -10.29
N GLY A 90 -0.05 13.26 -11.38
CA GLY A 90 -0.61 14.62 -11.40
C GLY A 90 0.44 15.72 -11.16
N GLY A 91 1.67 15.52 -11.65
CA GLY A 91 2.79 16.45 -11.46
C GLY A 91 3.63 16.20 -10.21
N ILE A 92 3.24 15.25 -9.35
CA ILE A 92 4.03 14.83 -8.20
C ILE A 92 5.02 13.75 -8.63
N ASP A 93 6.31 13.91 -8.29
CA ASP A 93 7.31 12.87 -8.51
C ASP A 93 7.08 11.70 -7.54
N CYS A 94 6.64 10.57 -8.08
CA CYS A 94 6.32 9.37 -7.33
C CYS A 94 7.11 8.16 -7.82
N ARG A 95 7.11 7.11 -7.02
CA ARG A 95 7.60 5.78 -7.41
C ARG A 95 6.48 4.76 -7.25
N TRP A 96 6.31 3.89 -8.24
CA TRP A 96 5.55 2.65 -8.13
C TRP A 96 6.49 1.55 -7.66
N LEU A 97 6.31 1.14 -6.41
CA LEU A 97 7.23 0.29 -5.66
C LEU A 97 6.66 -1.12 -5.55
N LYS A 98 7.42 -2.12 -5.99
CA LYS A 98 7.07 -3.54 -5.83
C LYS A 98 7.80 -4.12 -4.62
N TYR A 99 7.11 -4.89 -3.79
CA TYR A 99 7.68 -5.66 -2.70
C TYR A 99 7.20 -7.11 -2.80
N GLU A 100 8.11 -8.05 -2.55
CA GLU A 100 7.76 -9.45 -2.31
C GLU A 100 7.57 -9.60 -0.79
N ILE A 101 6.37 -10.00 -0.35
CA ILE A 101 6.07 -10.15 1.07
C ILE A 101 6.55 -11.54 1.52
N ARG A 102 7.37 -11.56 2.56
CA ARG A 102 7.99 -12.76 3.13
C ARG A 102 7.67 -12.88 4.61
#